data_AF-A0A972LBS0-F1
#
_entry.id   AF-A0A972LBS0-F1
#
_cell.length_a   1.000
_cell.length_b   1.000
_cell.length_c   1.000
_cell.angle_alpha   90.00
_cell.angle_beta   90.00
_cell.angle_gamma   90.00
#
_symmetry.space_group_name_H-M   'P 1'
#
loop_
_entity.id
_entity.type
_entity.pdbx_description
1 polymer ?
#
loop_
_entity_poly.entity_id
_entity_poly.type
_entity_poly.pdbx_seq_one_letter_code
_entity_poly.pdbx_strand_id
1 'polypeptide(L)' 'AAASIIAKVARDQEMVALDADYPGYGLGSHKGYPTRAHITALQRLGVTEIHRRSFAPVKRCLNNV' A
#
# COMPACT_ATOMS: atom_id res chain seq x y z
N ALA A 1 9.81 -5.77 24.44
CA ALA A 1 10.31 -5.78 23.04
C ALA A 1 9.70 -6.89 22.15
N ALA A 2 8.91 -7.84 22.66
CA ALA A 2 8.32 -8.90 21.83
C ALA A 2 7.13 -8.41 20.95
N ALA A 3 6.27 -7.56 21.48
CA ALA A 3 5.04 -7.13 20.78
C ALA A 3 5.31 -6.38 19.46
N SER A 4 6.30 -5.49 19.43
CA SER A 4 6.65 -4.72 18.22
C SER A 4 7.20 -5.60 17.10
N ILE A 5 7.94 -6.66 17.44
CA ILE A 5 8.45 -7.64 16.47
C ILE A 5 7.29 -8.41 15.86
N ILE A 6 6.40 -8.96 16.70
CA ILE A 6 5.23 -9.71 16.24
C ILE A 6 4.36 -8.85 15.33
N ALA A 7 4.07 -7.61 15.72
CA ALA A 7 3.28 -6.69 14.91
C ALA A 7 3.91 -6.42 13.53
N LYS A 8 5.23 -6.24 13.48
CA LYS A 8 5.94 -5.99 12.22
C LYS A 8 5.93 -7.22 11.31
N VAL A 9 6.20 -8.40 11.85
CA VAL A 9 6.18 -9.66 11.07
C VAL A 9 4.78 -9.91 10.49
N ALA A 10 3.74 -9.79 11.31
CA ALA A 10 2.36 -9.95 10.85
C ALA A 10 1.99 -8.97 9.74
N ARG A 11 2.35 -7.69 9.92
CA ARG A 11 2.10 -6.64 8.92
C ARG A 11 2.83 -6.90 7.60
N ASP A 12 4.06 -7.39 7.67
CA ASP A 12 4.85 -7.65 6.46
C ASP A 12 4.34 -8.85 5.66
N GLN A 13 3.79 -9.86 6.34
CA GLN A 13 3.12 -11.01 5.72
C GLN A 13 1.81 -10.60 5.06
N GLU A 14 0.99 -9.80 5.74
CA GLU A 14 -0.26 -9.26 5.17
C GLU A 14 0.01 -8.50 3.87
N MET A 15 1.07 -7.69 3.81
CA MET A 15 1.42 -6.96 2.60
C MET A 15 1.91 -7.82 1.45
N VAL A 16 2.46 -9.01 1.73
CA VAL A 16 2.82 -9.98 0.67
C VAL A 16 1.55 -10.64 0.13
N ALA A 17 0.61 -11.01 1.00
CA ALA A 17 -0.68 -11.57 0.58
C ALA A 17 -1.45 -10.56 -0.29
N LEU A 18 -1.53 -9.30 0.16
CA LEU A 18 -2.19 -8.24 -0.60
C LEU A 18 -1.51 -7.94 -1.94
N ASP A 19 -0.21 -8.21 -2.11
CA ASP A 19 0.46 -8.03 -3.41
C ASP A 19 -0.01 -9.06 -4.46
N ALA A 20 -0.42 -10.25 -4.00
CA ALA A 20 -1.03 -11.25 -4.86
C ALA A 20 -2.46 -10.85 -5.28
N ASP A 21 -3.23 -10.29 -4.35
CA ASP A 21 -4.61 -9.85 -4.60
C ASP A 21 -4.67 -8.55 -5.42
N TYR A 22 -3.66 -7.68 -5.27
CA TYR A 22 -3.55 -6.38 -5.94
C TYR A 22 -2.24 -6.31 -6.76
N PRO A 23 -2.13 -7.10 -7.85
CA PRO A 23 -0.90 -7.19 -8.62
C PRO A 23 -0.52 -5.85 -9.27
N GLY A 24 0.77 -5.56 -9.30
CA GLY A 24 1.33 -4.38 -9.94
C GLY A 24 1.42 -3.12 -9.06
N TYR A 25 0.92 -3.18 -7.81
CA TYR A 25 1.15 -2.13 -6.81
C TYR A 25 2.53 -2.26 -6.12
N GLY A 26 3.07 -3.49 -5.98
CA GLY A 26 4.37 -3.73 -5.35
C GLY A 26 4.31 -3.74 -3.82
N LEU A 27 3.13 -4.05 -3.27
CA LEU A 27 2.80 -4.03 -1.85
C LEU A 27 3.71 -4.94 -1.03
N GLY A 28 4.09 -6.09 -1.60
CA GLY A 28 4.97 -7.07 -0.96
C GLY A 28 6.39 -6.53 -0.74
N SER A 29 6.83 -5.56 -1.56
CA SER A 29 8.14 -4.94 -1.48
C SER A 29 8.15 -3.76 -0.50
N HIS A 30 7.33 -2.74 -0.75
CA HIS A 30 7.36 -1.50 0.02
C HIS A 30 6.34 -1.45 1.17
N LYS A 31 5.61 -2.54 1.43
CA LYS A 31 4.72 -2.69 2.61
C LYS A 31 3.66 -1.59 2.78
N GLY A 32 3.26 -0.96 1.67
CA GLY A 32 2.28 0.13 1.65
C GLY A 32 2.83 1.52 1.94
N TYR A 33 4.14 1.68 2.16
CA TYR A 33 4.76 3.01 2.23
C TYR A 33 4.62 3.75 0.88
N PRO A 34 4.50 5.09 0.88
CA PRO A 34 4.27 5.89 -0.32
C PRO A 34 5.56 6.11 -1.11
N THR A 35 6.18 5.02 -1.57
CA THR A 35 7.36 5.08 -2.43
C THR A 35 6.98 5.63 -3.81
N ARG A 36 7.98 6.05 -4.59
CA ARG A 36 7.74 6.48 -5.97
C ARG A 36 7.03 5.40 -6.79
N ALA A 37 7.44 4.14 -6.62
CA ALA A 37 6.79 3.00 -7.29
C ALA A 37 5.30 2.89 -6.92
N HIS A 38 4.97 3.02 -5.64
CA HIS A 38 3.58 2.95 -5.19
C HIS A 38 2.74 4.12 -5.70
N ILE A 39 3.27 5.34 -5.69
CA ILE A 39 2.56 6.51 -6.22
C ILE A 39 2.32 6.37 -7.73
N THR A 40 3.30 5.87 -8.49
CA THR A 40 3.13 5.59 -9.92
C THR A 40 2.09 4.49 -10.15
N ALA A 41 2.07 3.44 -9.31
CA ALA A 41 1.04 2.41 -9.40
C ALA A 41 -0.36 2.97 -9.11
N LEU A 42 -0.52 3.81 -8.08
CA LEU A 42 -1.78 4.50 -7.78
C LEU A 42 -2.30 5.35 -8.96
N GLN A 43 -1.39 6.05 -9.65
CA GLN A 43 -1.74 6.86 -10.81
C GLN A 43 -2.14 5.99 -12.02
N ARG A 44 -1.51 4.82 -12.19
CA ARG A 44 -1.74 3.93 -13.33
C ARG A 44 -2.94 2.99 -13.15
N LEU A 45 -3.08 2.43 -11.96
CA LEU A 45 -4.04 1.36 -11.63
C LEU A 45 -5.25 1.88 -10.84
N GLY A 46 -5.18 3.11 -10.33
CA GLY A 46 -6.24 3.72 -9.52
C GLY A 46 -6.07 3.48 -8.01
N VAL A 47 -7.04 3.95 -7.25
CA VAL A 47 -7.10 3.78 -5.80
C VAL A 47 -8.04 2.63 -5.46
N THR A 48 -7.57 1.64 -4.70
CA THR A 48 -8.37 0.50 -4.22
C THR A 48 -8.89 0.70 -2.79
N GLU A 49 -9.72 -0.22 -2.31
CA GLU A 49 -10.32 -0.16 -0.96
C GLU A 49 -9.31 -0.26 0.18
N ILE A 50 -8.19 -0.97 -0.01
CA ILE A 50 -7.13 -1.10 1.00
C ILE A 50 -6.34 0.20 1.21
N HIS A 51 -6.49 1.18 0.32
CA HIS A 51 -5.81 2.46 0.43
C HIS A 51 -6.51 3.40 1.40
N ARG A 52 -5.72 4.01 2.29
CA ARG A 52 -6.21 5.01 3.23
C ARG A 52 -6.53 6.32 2.51
N ARG A 53 -7.80 6.52 2.15
CA ARG A 53 -8.27 7.66 1.33
C ARG A 53 -7.99 9.04 1.95
N SER A 54 -7.86 9.12 3.27
CA SER A 54 -7.49 10.37 3.96
C SER A 54 -6.03 10.78 3.77
N PHE A 55 -5.16 9.86 3.32
CA PHE A 55 -3.74 10.15 3.16
C PHE A 55 -3.50 10.97 1.90
N ALA A 56 -2.69 12.02 2.02
CA ALA A 56 -2.46 13.00 0.96
C ALA A 56 -2.19 12.41 -0.46
N PRO A 57 -1.30 11.40 -0.66
CA PRO A 57 -1.07 10.84 -1.99
C PRO A 57 -2.31 10.15 -2.56
N VAL A 58 -3.07 9.44 -1.73
CA VAL A 58 -4.29 8.75 -2.14
C VAL A 58 -5.40 9.76 -2.43
N LYS A 59 -5.61 10.74 -1.55
CA LYS A 59 -6.57 11.83 -1.74
C LYS A 59 -6.32 12.60 -3.03
N ARG A 60 -5.06 12.90 -3.36
CA ARG A 60 -4.70 13.55 -4.63
C ARG A 60 -5.09 12.71 -5.85
N CYS A 61 -4.91 11.39 -5.79
CA CYS A 61 -5.33 10.52 -6.90
C CYS A 61 -6.85 10.47 -7.05
N LEU A 62 -7.62 10.51 -5.94
CA LEU A 62 -9.08 10.54 -5.96
C LEU A 62 -9.66 11.88 -6.42
N ASN A 63 -9.00 12.99 -6.09
CA ASN A 63 -9.47 14.34 -6.40
C ASN A 63 -9.10 14.80 -7.82
N ASN A 64 -8.21 14.09 -8.51
CA ASN A 64 -7.79 14.40 -9.88
C ASN A 64 -8.65 13.66 -10.93
N VAL A 65 -9.90 13.35 -10.58
CA VAL A 65 -10.93 12.82 -11.50
C VAL A 65 -11.81 13.98 -11.96
#